data_AF-A0A7L2NNT7-F1
#
_entry.id   AF-A0A7L2NNT7-F1
#
_cell.length_a   1.000
_cell.length_b   1.000
_cell.length_c   1.000
_cell.angle_alpha   90.00
_cell.angle_beta   90.00
_cell.angle_gamma   90.00
#
_symmetry.space_group_name_H-M   'P 1'
#
loop_
_entity.id
_entity.type
_entity.pdbx_description
1 polymer ?
#
loop_
_entity_poly.entity_id
_entity_poly.type
_entity_poly.pdbx_seq_one_letter_code
_entity_poly.pdbx_strand_id
1 'polypeptide(L)'
;SPGITFQRLVRTEQGLPVKNCQSSTVTVLLLNRSEVHSEFLSIAQRLSSSEPPQHSTLVLLLQHLYQANFGSCCDLDRLQHLLKSKPLEELSELYASAADAQEAAVATSDPELARERLQAVLRDIAGAASFPAIAGEAQPRKLHPIPLPPARCYTYSWDQDNFGE
;
A
#
# COMPACT_ATOMS: atom_id res chain seq x y z
N SER A 1 14.80 2.33 -3.11
CA SER A 1 14.78 3.10 -1.86
C SER A 1 13.79 2.46 -0.89
N PRO A 2 13.97 2.58 0.44
CA PRO A 2 13.14 1.88 1.43
C PRO A 2 11.63 2.15 1.31
N GLY A 3 11.23 3.39 1.00
CA GLY A 3 9.82 3.75 0.85
C GLY A 3 9.13 3.09 -0.35
N ILE A 4 9.83 2.94 -1.49
CA ILE A 4 9.28 2.28 -2.69
C ILE A 4 9.20 0.76 -2.48
N THR A 5 10.15 0.16 -1.76
CA THR A 5 10.08 -1.26 -1.41
C THR A 5 8.85 -1.57 -0.57
N PHE A 6 8.55 -0.74 0.44
CA PHE A 6 7.31 -0.87 1.22
C PHE A 6 6.06 -0.79 0.34
N GLN A 7 6.00 0.22 -0.55
CA GLN A 7 4.86 0.41 -1.46
C GLN A 7 4.64 -0.81 -2.34
N ARG A 8 5.69 -1.32 -2.99
CA ARG A 8 5.63 -2.52 -3.84
C ARG A 8 5.20 -3.76 -3.05
N LEU A 9 5.77 -3.99 -1.87
CA LEU A 9 5.45 -5.13 -1.01
C LEU A 9 3.97 -5.16 -0.66
N VAL A 10 3.48 -4.10 -0.01
CA VAL A 10 2.09 -4.03 0.43
C VAL A 10 1.14 -4.12 -0.76
N ARG A 11 1.44 -3.43 -1.86
CA ARG A 11 0.63 -3.48 -3.08
C ARG A 11 0.47 -4.91 -3.62
N THR A 12 1.59 -5.65 -3.69
CA THR A 12 1.60 -7.04 -4.16
C THR A 12 0.83 -7.96 -3.21
N GLU A 13 1.06 -7.87 -1.90
CA GLU A 13 0.38 -8.72 -0.91
C GLU A 13 -1.13 -8.45 -0.82
N GLN A 14 -1.55 -7.21 -1.12
CA GLN A 14 -2.96 -6.80 -1.07
C GLN A 14 -3.68 -7.00 -2.42
N GLY A 15 -2.95 -7.39 -3.47
CA GLY A 15 -3.52 -7.61 -4.80
C GLY A 15 -4.04 -6.33 -5.47
N LEU A 16 -3.41 -5.18 -5.20
CA LEU A 16 -3.82 -3.90 -5.79
C LEU A 16 -3.29 -3.79 -7.24
N PRO A 17 -4.15 -3.51 -8.23
CA PRO A 17 -3.75 -3.45 -9.64
C PRO A 17 -2.88 -2.22 -9.93
N VAL A 18 -1.89 -2.38 -10.83
CA VAL A 18 -1.06 -1.27 -11.34
C VAL A 18 -0.91 -1.38 -12.85
N LYS A 19 -0.91 -0.23 -13.53
CA LYS A 19 -0.81 -0.13 -14.99
C LYS A 19 0.53 -0.66 -15.54
N ASN A 20 1.61 -0.58 -14.76
CA ASN A 20 2.99 -0.74 -15.25
C ASN A 20 3.87 -1.75 -14.48
N CYS A 21 3.32 -2.56 -13.57
CA CYS A 21 4.10 -3.53 -12.78
C CYS A 21 3.37 -4.87 -12.65
N GLN A 22 3.95 -5.95 -13.20
CA GLN A 22 3.35 -7.30 -13.23
C GLN A 22 3.95 -8.28 -12.21
N SER A 23 4.67 -7.81 -11.18
CA SER A 23 5.28 -8.73 -10.22
C SER A 23 4.30 -9.09 -9.10
N SER A 24 3.82 -10.33 -9.12
CA SER A 24 3.08 -10.96 -8.03
C SER A 24 3.98 -11.94 -7.30
N THR A 25 4.15 -11.77 -5.99
CA THR A 25 4.81 -12.74 -5.12
C THR A 25 3.73 -13.41 -4.28
N VAL A 26 3.57 -14.72 -4.46
CA VAL A 26 2.67 -15.54 -3.67
C VAL A 26 3.52 -16.55 -2.90
N THR A 27 3.39 -16.55 -1.57
CA THR A 27 4.00 -17.58 -0.73
C THR A 27 2.98 -18.67 -0.49
N VAL A 28 3.31 -19.89 -0.93
CA VAL A 28 2.46 -21.08 -0.75
C VAL A 28 3.06 -21.96 0.34
N LEU A 29 2.28 -22.25 1.37
CA LEU A 29 2.64 -23.17 2.43
C LEU A 29 1.77 -24.43 2.31
N LEU A 30 2.40 -25.56 1.97
CA LEU A 30 1.75 -26.86 1.89
C LEU A 30 1.88 -27.56 3.24
N LEU A 31 0.74 -27.92 3.83
CA LEU A 31 0.67 -28.51 5.15
C LEU A 31 -0.14 -29.79 5.13
N ASN A 32 0.36 -30.81 5.82
CA ASN A 32 -0.41 -32.02 6.08
C ASN A 32 -1.37 -31.77 7.25
N ARG A 33 -2.68 -31.94 7.03
CA ARG A 33 -3.72 -31.69 8.04
C ARG A 33 -3.53 -32.54 9.30
N SER A 34 -2.99 -33.76 9.18
CA SER A 34 -2.75 -34.63 10.34
C SER A 34 -1.59 -34.19 11.22
N GLU A 35 -0.70 -33.33 10.71
CA GLU A 35 0.52 -32.88 11.40
C GLU A 35 0.38 -31.48 12.02
N VAL A 36 -0.75 -30.80 11.77
CA VAL A 36 -0.98 -29.42 12.18
C VAL A 36 -2.08 -29.34 13.23
N HIS A 37 -1.84 -28.56 14.28
CA HIS A 37 -2.80 -28.36 15.36
C HIS A 37 -4.08 -27.67 14.86
N SER A 38 -5.23 -28.05 15.39
CA SER A 38 -6.55 -27.51 14.99
C SER A 38 -6.65 -25.99 15.18
N GLU A 39 -6.00 -25.46 16.21
CA GLU A 39 -5.91 -24.01 16.47
C GLU A 39 -5.24 -23.26 15.31
N PHE A 40 -4.14 -23.78 14.77
CA PHE A 40 -3.46 -23.16 13.63
C PHE A 40 -4.39 -23.08 12.42
N LEU A 41 -5.10 -24.18 12.11
CA LEU A 41 -6.06 -24.22 11.01
C LEU A 41 -7.20 -23.21 11.21
N SER A 42 -7.68 -23.06 12.45
CA SER A 42 -8.72 -22.07 12.76
C SER A 42 -8.23 -20.63 12.55
N ILE A 43 -6.96 -20.34 12.87
CA ILE A 43 -6.35 -19.03 12.63
C ILE A 43 -6.16 -18.80 11.13
N ALA A 44 -5.64 -19.78 10.40
CA ALA A 44 -5.46 -19.71 8.96
C ALA A 44 -6.79 -19.41 8.23
N GLN A 45 -7.86 -20.12 8.62
CA GLN A 45 -9.20 -19.91 8.07
C GLN A 45 -9.79 -18.54 8.41
N ARG A 46 -9.56 -18.05 9.63
CA ARG A 46 -9.96 -16.68 10.01
C ARG A 46 -9.22 -15.63 9.19
N LEU A 47 -7.91 -15.80 9.00
CA LEU A 47 -7.10 -14.91 8.19
C LEU A 47 -7.53 -14.93 6.72
N SER A 48 -7.94 -16.09 6.18
CA SER A 48 -8.44 -16.18 4.81
C SER A 48 -9.83 -15.57 4.61
N SER A 49 -10.65 -15.52 5.66
CA SER A 49 -11.98 -14.90 5.61
C SER A 49 -11.96 -13.37 5.76
N SER A 50 -10.85 -12.81 6.23
CA SER A 50 -10.69 -11.38 6.45
C SER A 50 -10.07 -10.74 5.22
N GLU A 51 -10.91 -10.28 4.28
CA GLU A 51 -10.41 -9.41 3.21
C GLU A 51 -10.13 -8.02 3.79
N PRO A 52 -8.86 -7.54 3.80
CA PRO A 52 -8.57 -6.18 4.24
C PRO A 52 -9.32 -5.20 3.33
N PRO A 53 -10.02 -4.20 3.88
CA PRO A 53 -10.78 -3.26 3.07
C PRO A 53 -9.81 -2.50 2.15
N GLN A 54 -9.94 -2.68 0.82
CA GLN A 54 -9.09 -2.03 -0.18
C GLN A 54 -8.96 -0.52 0.06
N HIS A 55 -10.07 0.12 0.45
CA HIS A 55 -10.12 1.53 0.84
C HIS A 55 -9.10 1.87 1.94
N SER A 56 -9.11 1.11 3.04
CA SER A 56 -8.20 1.34 4.16
C SER A 56 -6.73 1.15 3.80
N THR A 57 -6.44 0.17 2.92
CA THR A 57 -5.10 -0.07 2.38
C THR A 57 -4.63 1.10 1.52
N LEU A 58 -5.47 1.61 0.61
CA LEU A 58 -5.13 2.77 -0.22
C LEU A 58 -4.88 4.03 0.61
N VAL A 59 -5.71 4.27 1.64
CA VAL A 59 -5.51 5.37 2.59
C VAL A 59 -4.15 5.26 3.29
N LEU A 60 -3.78 4.06 3.74
CA LEU A 60 -2.48 3.79 4.39
C LEU A 60 -1.31 4.01 3.42
N LEU A 61 -1.41 3.49 2.19
CA LEU A 61 -0.37 3.62 1.19
C LEU A 61 -0.13 5.07 0.77
N LEU A 62 -1.19 5.85 0.59
CA LEU A 62 -1.10 7.28 0.30
C LEU A 62 -0.46 8.05 1.46
N GLN A 63 -0.86 7.80 2.72
CA GLN A 63 -0.19 8.41 3.87
C GLN A 63 1.30 8.11 3.91
N HIS A 64 1.66 6.83 3.72
CA HIS A 64 3.05 6.42 3.69
C HIS A 64 3.82 7.10 2.57
N LEU A 65 3.24 7.19 1.38
CA LEU A 65 3.84 7.85 0.23
C LEU A 65 4.14 9.32 0.53
N TYR A 66 3.16 10.07 1.03
CA TYR A 66 3.34 11.48 1.33
C TYR A 66 4.31 11.70 2.51
N GLN A 67 4.22 10.90 3.58
CA GLN A 67 5.18 10.99 4.68
C GLN A 67 6.62 10.66 4.23
N ALA A 68 6.81 9.64 3.40
CA ALA A 68 8.14 9.22 2.96
C ALA A 68 8.83 10.27 2.09
N ASN A 69 8.06 11.10 1.37
CA ASN A 69 8.60 12.12 0.47
C ASN A 69 8.70 13.51 1.11
N PHE A 70 7.83 13.84 2.06
CA PHE A 70 7.74 15.19 2.65
C PHE A 70 8.03 15.22 4.16
N GLY A 71 8.16 14.08 4.81
CA GLY A 71 8.45 13.99 6.24
C GLY A 71 7.42 14.75 7.09
N SER A 72 7.90 15.57 8.02
CA SER A 72 7.06 16.38 8.92
C SER A 72 6.43 17.61 8.26
N CYS A 73 6.71 17.87 6.98
CA CYS A 73 6.03 18.92 6.22
C CYS A 73 4.59 18.55 5.82
N CYS A 74 4.20 17.27 5.96
CA CYS A 74 2.86 16.80 5.65
C CYS A 74 2.01 16.66 6.93
N ASP A 75 0.84 17.30 6.98
CA ASP A 75 -0.13 17.10 8.06
C ASP A 75 -0.90 15.79 7.83
N LEU A 76 -0.35 14.70 8.37
CA LEU A 76 -0.89 13.36 8.17
C LEU A 76 -2.27 13.12 8.77
N ASP A 77 -2.60 13.78 9.88
CA ASP A 77 -3.92 13.64 10.51
C ASP A 77 -5.00 14.21 9.59
N ARG A 78 -4.74 15.41 9.04
CA ARG A 78 -5.65 16.04 8.07
C ARG A 78 -5.72 15.26 6.77
N LEU A 79 -4.56 14.78 6.28
CA LEU A 79 -4.51 13.94 5.09
C LEU A 79 -5.33 12.66 5.28
N GLN A 80 -5.17 11.97 6.41
CA GLN A 80 -5.92 10.76 6.74
C GLN A 80 -7.42 11.03 6.74
N HIS A 81 -7.87 12.13 7.36
CA HIS A 81 -9.28 12.48 7.41
C HIS A 81 -9.86 12.69 6.00
N LEU A 82 -9.15 13.44 5.15
CA LEU A 82 -9.56 13.70 3.76
C LEU A 82 -9.57 12.42 2.92
N LEU A 83 -8.52 11.60 3.02
CA LEU A 83 -8.45 10.33 2.32
C LEU A 83 -9.60 9.40 2.72
N LYS A 84 -9.96 9.36 4.01
CA LYS A 84 -11.08 8.54 4.49
C LYS A 84 -12.44 8.96 3.92
N SER A 85 -12.62 10.25 3.62
CA SER A 85 -13.86 10.76 3.02
C SER A 85 -13.99 10.54 1.51
N LYS A 86 -12.91 10.15 0.83
CA LYS A 86 -12.93 9.95 -0.63
C LYS A 86 -13.48 8.56 -1.00
N PRO A 87 -14.18 8.45 -2.14
CA PRO A 87 -14.64 7.16 -2.65
C PRO A 87 -13.44 6.29 -3.07
N LEU A 88 -13.68 4.97 -3.12
CA LEU A 88 -12.64 3.98 -3.46
C LEU A 88 -12.01 4.24 -4.83
N GLU A 89 -12.82 4.64 -5.82
CA GLU A 89 -12.37 4.87 -7.19
C GLU A 89 -11.38 6.04 -7.27
N GLU A 90 -11.73 7.17 -6.65
CA GLU A 90 -10.84 8.33 -6.57
C GLU A 90 -9.53 7.99 -5.83
N LEU A 91 -9.60 7.24 -4.72
CA LEU A 91 -8.40 6.79 -4.01
C LEU A 91 -7.51 5.88 -4.85
N SER A 92 -8.13 5.04 -5.68
CA SER A 92 -7.42 4.10 -6.55
C SER A 92 -6.69 4.85 -7.67
N GLU A 93 -7.33 5.86 -8.27
CA GLU A 93 -6.72 6.73 -9.27
C GLU A 93 -5.56 7.55 -8.69
N LEU A 94 -5.78 8.18 -7.53
CA LEU A 94 -4.74 8.95 -6.84
C LEU A 94 -3.53 8.08 -6.51
N TYR A 95 -3.78 6.88 -5.98
CA TYR A 95 -2.71 5.93 -5.68
C TYR A 95 -1.98 5.48 -6.94
N ALA A 96 -2.70 5.15 -8.02
CA ALA A 96 -2.10 4.73 -9.27
C ALA A 96 -1.17 5.81 -9.85
N SER A 97 -1.62 7.07 -9.91
CA SER A 97 -0.81 8.19 -10.38
C SER A 97 0.42 8.43 -9.51
N ALA A 98 0.27 8.39 -8.18
CA ALA A 98 1.39 8.58 -7.27
C ALA A 98 2.41 7.43 -7.32
N ALA A 99 1.93 6.18 -7.45
CA ALA A 99 2.77 5.00 -7.61
C ALA A 99 3.54 5.05 -8.94
N ASP A 100 2.88 5.42 -10.05
CA ASP A 100 3.55 5.58 -11.35
C ASP A 100 4.66 6.64 -11.28
N ALA A 101 4.42 7.76 -10.58
CA ALA A 101 5.44 8.78 -10.36
C ALA A 101 6.64 8.26 -9.55
N GLN A 102 6.40 7.44 -8.51
CA GLN A 102 7.48 6.80 -7.75
C GLN A 102 8.28 5.83 -8.60
N GLU A 103 7.63 5.01 -9.44
CA GLU A 103 8.29 4.07 -10.33
C GLU A 103 9.14 4.79 -11.39
N ALA A 104 8.63 5.89 -11.95
CA ALA A 104 9.38 6.74 -12.89
C ALA A 104 10.63 7.37 -12.24
N ALA A 105 10.54 7.77 -10.97
CA ALA A 105 11.68 8.33 -10.24
C ALA A 105 12.81 7.31 -10.06
N VAL A 106 12.50 6.00 -9.92
CA VAL A 106 13.51 4.93 -9.81
C VAL A 106 14.30 4.75 -11.09
N ALA A 107 13.69 4.99 -12.25
CA ALA A 107 14.36 4.88 -13.54
C ALA A 107 15.33 6.05 -13.83
N THR A 108 15.35 7.08 -12.97
CA THR A 108 16.22 8.25 -13.14
C THR A 108 17.58 8.00 -12.46
N SER A 109 18.67 8.19 -13.20
CA SER A 109 20.04 7.95 -12.71
C SER A 109 20.51 8.95 -11.64
N ASP A 110 19.96 10.17 -11.64
CA ASP A 110 20.28 11.21 -10.66
C ASP A 110 19.26 11.18 -9.50
N PRO A 111 19.67 10.79 -8.29
CA PRO A 111 18.76 10.64 -7.15
C PRO A 111 18.21 11.97 -6.62
N GLU A 112 18.95 13.08 -6.74
CA GLU A 112 18.48 14.38 -6.26
C GLU A 112 17.40 14.94 -7.19
N LEU A 113 17.68 14.91 -8.49
CA LEU A 113 16.72 15.29 -9.52
C LEU A 113 15.48 14.38 -9.51
N ALA A 114 15.66 13.07 -9.31
CA ALA A 114 14.55 12.12 -9.16
C ALA A 114 13.64 12.51 -8.00
N ARG A 115 14.22 12.85 -6.84
CA ARG A 115 13.48 13.25 -5.64
C ARG A 115 12.74 14.57 -5.86
N GLU A 116 13.39 15.57 -6.45
CA GLU A 116 12.77 16.87 -6.71
C GLU A 116 11.57 16.74 -7.67
N ARG A 117 11.76 16.00 -8.77
CA ARG A 117 10.69 15.73 -9.75
C ARG A 117 9.54 14.96 -9.12
N LEU A 118 9.83 13.93 -8.33
CA LEU A 118 8.80 13.17 -7.61
C LEU A 118 8.02 14.07 -6.66
N GLN A 119 8.71 14.90 -5.87
CA GLN A 119 8.04 15.83 -4.96
C GLN A 119 7.18 16.86 -5.71
N ALA A 120 7.62 17.35 -6.87
CA ALA A 120 6.81 18.24 -7.71
C ALA A 120 5.52 17.57 -8.17
N VAL A 121 5.61 16.39 -8.78
CA VAL A 121 4.44 15.63 -9.25
C VAL A 121 3.48 15.30 -8.11
N LEU A 122 4.00 14.92 -6.94
CA LEU A 122 3.15 14.62 -5.78
C LEU A 122 2.45 15.85 -5.21
N ARG A 123 3.04 17.05 -5.32
CA ARG A 123 2.36 18.30 -4.99
C ARG A 123 1.24 18.61 -5.99
N ASP A 124 1.45 18.34 -7.27
CA ASP A 124 0.42 18.54 -8.30
C ASP A 124 -0.78 17.61 -8.06
N ILE A 125 -0.51 16.32 -7.78
CA ILE A 125 -1.54 15.34 -7.41
C ILE A 125 -2.27 15.78 -6.13
N ALA A 126 -1.54 16.24 -5.12
CA ALA A 126 -2.12 16.74 -3.87
C ALA A 126 -3.01 17.97 -4.10
N GLY A 127 -2.57 18.90 -4.94
CA GLY A 127 -3.32 20.10 -5.31
C GLY A 127 -4.63 19.75 -6.02
N ALA A 128 -4.58 18.87 -7.01
CA ALA A 128 -5.77 18.38 -7.70
C ALA A 128 -6.75 17.67 -6.77
N ALA A 129 -6.24 16.91 -5.78
CA ALA A 129 -7.03 16.17 -4.81
C ALA A 129 -7.54 17.01 -3.62
N SER A 130 -7.19 18.30 -3.57
CA SER A 130 -7.47 19.21 -2.43
C SER A 130 -6.90 18.71 -1.10
N PHE A 131 -5.70 18.12 -1.12
CA PHE A 131 -4.99 17.72 0.09
C PHE A 131 -4.53 18.93 0.91
N PRO A 132 -4.22 18.75 2.21
CA PRO A 132 -3.66 19.81 3.02
C PRO A 132 -2.38 20.33 2.39
N ALA A 133 -2.15 21.63 2.47
CA ALA A 133 -0.92 22.23 1.97
C ALA A 133 0.29 21.55 2.63
N ILE A 134 1.19 21.02 1.80
CA ILE A 134 2.48 20.49 2.26
C ILE A 134 3.34 21.70 2.59
N ALA A 135 3.65 21.90 3.87
CA ALA A 135 4.39 23.07 4.34
C ALA A 135 5.81 23.09 3.73
N GLY A 136 6.33 24.28 3.45
CA GLY A 136 7.73 24.44 3.05
C GLY A 136 8.71 24.19 4.20
N GLU A 137 8.26 24.39 5.44
CA GLU A 137 9.05 24.21 6.65
C GLU A 137 8.62 22.95 7.43
N ALA A 138 9.62 22.23 7.93
CA ALA A 138 9.42 21.07 8.80
C ALA A 138 8.71 21.52 10.08
N GLN A 139 7.50 21.01 10.30
CA GLN A 139 6.79 21.21 11.56
C GLN A 139 7.54 20.44 12.68
N PRO A 140 7.47 20.89 13.96
CA PRO A 140 8.06 20.18 15.10
C PRO A 140 7.39 18.83 15.43
N ARG A 141 6.55 18.31 14.52
CA ARG A 141 5.84 17.03 14.68
C ARG A 141 6.78 15.85 14.41
N LYS A 142 6.58 14.78 15.19
CA LYS A 142 7.27 13.50 14.97
C LYS A 142 6.65 12.77 13.78
N LEU A 143 7.47 12.02 13.05
CA LEU A 143 6.98 11.09 12.01
C LEU A 143 6.07 10.05 12.66
N HIS A 144 4.98 9.71 11.97
CA HIS A 144 4.04 8.69 12.40
C HIS A 144 4.56 7.31 11.97
N PRO A 145 4.64 6.32 12.87
CA PRO A 145 4.89 4.95 12.47
C PRO A 145 3.69 4.45 11.66
N ILE A 146 3.95 3.89 10.48
CA ILE A 146 2.91 3.33 9.62
C ILE A 146 3.06 1.80 9.68
N PRO A 147 2.07 1.07 10.21
CA PRO A 147 2.15 -0.37 10.33
C PRO A 147 2.07 -1.04 8.95
N LEU A 148 2.69 -2.22 8.83
CA LEU A 148 2.45 -3.10 7.70
C LEU A 148 1.02 -3.66 7.82
N PRO A 149 0.19 -3.56 6.77
CA PRO A 149 -1.12 -4.19 6.78
C PRO A 149 -0.97 -5.72 6.80
N PRO A 150 -1.95 -6.44 7.38
CA PRO A 150 -1.93 -7.90 7.37
C PRO A 150 -1.97 -8.41 5.92
N ALA A 151 -1.07 -9.33 5.58
CA ALA A 151 -1.03 -9.94 4.26
C ALA A 151 -2.35 -10.65 3.93
N ARG A 152 -2.74 -10.62 2.66
CA ARG A 152 -3.92 -11.36 2.20
C ARG A 152 -3.59 -12.86 2.18
N CYS A 153 -4.24 -13.61 3.07
CA CYS A 153 -4.05 -15.05 3.18
C CYS A 153 -5.18 -15.79 2.48
N TYR A 154 -4.88 -16.96 1.94
CA TYR A 154 -5.88 -17.90 1.48
C TYR A 154 -5.58 -19.27 2.08
N THR A 155 -6.62 -20.00 2.44
CA THR A 155 -6.49 -21.36 2.97
C THR A 155 -7.43 -22.24 2.17
N TYR A 156 -6.86 -23.26 1.54
CA TYR A 156 -7.60 -24.21 0.72
C TYR A 156 -7.43 -25.62 1.30
N SER A 157 -8.52 -26.38 1.29
CA SER A 157 -8.52 -27.79 1.68
C SER A 157 -8.59 -28.63 0.41
N TRP A 158 -7.56 -29.43 0.16
CA TRP A 158 -7.49 -30.33 -1.00
C TRP A 158 -8.64 -31.35 -1.01
N ASP A 159 -9.19 -31.69 0.16
CA ASP A 159 -10.37 -32.55 0.30
C ASP A 159 -11.67 -31.96 -0.32
N GLN A 160 -11.68 -30.66 -0.64
CA GLN A 160 -12.85 -29.94 -1.18
C GLN A 160 -12.73 -29.64 -2.69
N ASP A 161 -11.59 -29.94 -3.31
CA ASP A 161 -11.37 -29.73 -4.74
C ASP A 161 -11.78 -30.98 -5.52
N ASN A 162 -13.00 -30.97 -6.06
CA ASN A 162 -13.32 -31.78 -7.22
C ASN A 162 -12.59 -31.15 -8.42
N PHE A 163 -11.37 -31.61 -8.74
CA PHE A 163 -10.67 -31.28 -9.99
C PHE A 163 -11.34 -31.93 -11.22
N GLY A 164 -12.66 -31.75 -11.35
CA GLY A 164 -13.47 -32.34 -12.41
C GLY A 164 -14.87 -31.75 -12.46
N GLU A 165 -14.98 -30.57 -13.08
CA GLU A 165 -16.03 -30.22 -14.05
C GLU A 165 -15.46 -29.25 -15.09
#